data_AF-A0A8S0RVH8-F1
#
_entry.id   AF-A0A8S0RVH8-F1
#
_cell.length_a   1.000
_cell.length_b   1.000
_cell.length_c   1.000
_cell.angle_alpha   90.00
_cell.angle_beta   90.00
_cell.angle_gamma   90.00
#
_symmetry.space_group_name_H-M   'P 1'
#
loop_
_entity.id
_entity.type
_entity.pdbx_description
1 polymer ?
#
loop_
_entity_poly.entity_id
_entity_poly.type
_entity_poly.pdbx_seq_one_letter_code
_entity_poly.pdbx_strand_id
1 'polypeptide(L)'
;MSGNQISIDDLSAEERKHFQRAVASGELSKLIKPWDPWWLKPSAKYISLSQDGASLVQPLVQQDSVESSENYMEGNQFHDIPPGPGTPLPPISRLSTAGPSPLLAVHLIDIIYSYCFTLRLYNGDWQSDAQESTMVLLSVSSVLGKGGQPGTVLEALLHCLEQTSSSSYRHMGGLQFGLGLLDDVISLLNLGGAALVCLLCDTQRLILAAEKELKSEKLQKSKRVEIKNKLKSAERKVYFIMCWVHEQPAEVWLSLAALVNKEKSSAVECVVSKRGAVRTETVERTGKPLIKEI
;
A
#
# COMPACT_ATOMS: atom_id res chain seq x y z
N MET A 1 8.17 -17.44 -28.38
CA MET A 1 7.02 -18.32 -28.05
C MET A 1 6.02 -17.47 -27.30
N SER A 2 4.98 -16.96 -27.94
CA SER A 2 3.92 -16.22 -27.22
C SER A 2 3.18 -17.23 -26.35
N GLY A 3 3.23 -17.07 -25.02
CA GLY A 3 2.44 -17.89 -24.12
C GLY A 3 0.97 -17.69 -24.44
N ASN A 4 0.28 -18.74 -24.88
CA ASN A 4 -1.16 -18.70 -25.03
C ASN A 4 -1.78 -18.42 -23.66
N GLN A 5 -2.86 -17.63 -23.62
CA GLN A 5 -3.60 -17.36 -22.40
C GLN A 5 -4.27 -18.67 -21.93
N ILE A 6 -3.81 -19.23 -20.82
CA ILE A 6 -4.35 -20.47 -20.24
C ILE A 6 -5.48 -20.10 -19.28
N SER A 7 -6.65 -20.70 -19.48
CA SER A 7 -7.82 -20.59 -18.58
C SER A 7 -7.91 -21.81 -17.66
N ILE A 8 -8.58 -21.65 -16.51
CA ILE A 8 -8.91 -22.78 -15.62
C ILE A 8 -9.80 -23.83 -16.31
N ASP A 9 -10.51 -23.41 -17.35
CA ASP A 9 -11.39 -24.27 -18.15
C ASP A 9 -10.61 -25.13 -19.17
N ASP A 10 -9.31 -24.86 -19.37
CA ASP A 10 -8.43 -25.68 -20.21
C ASP A 10 -7.90 -26.92 -19.46
N LEU A 11 -8.12 -26.99 -18.14
CA LEU A 11 -7.69 -28.11 -17.30
C LEU A 11 -8.70 -29.26 -17.35
N SER A 12 -8.20 -30.51 -17.29
CA SER A 12 -9.06 -31.67 -17.07
C SER A 12 -9.77 -31.58 -15.71
N ALA A 13 -10.84 -32.35 -15.52
CA ALA A 13 -11.54 -32.39 -14.23
C ALA A 13 -10.63 -32.87 -13.08
N GLU A 14 -9.72 -33.79 -13.37
CA GLU A 14 -8.71 -34.30 -12.43
C GLU A 14 -7.68 -33.22 -12.09
N GLU A 15 -7.16 -32.52 -13.09
CA GLU A 15 -6.18 -31.44 -12.93
C GLU A 15 -6.78 -30.28 -12.14
N ARG A 16 -8.02 -29.87 -12.46
CA ARG A 16 -8.74 -28.82 -11.73
C ARG A 16 -8.95 -29.18 -10.27
N LYS A 17 -9.32 -30.44 -9.99
CA LYS A 17 -9.48 -30.94 -8.61
C LYS A 17 -8.14 -30.97 -7.86
N HIS A 18 -7.06 -31.37 -8.54
CA HIS A 18 -5.72 -31.36 -7.96
C HIS A 18 -5.26 -29.94 -7.65
N PHE A 19 -5.42 -29.01 -8.60
CA PHE A 19 -5.12 -27.59 -8.44
C PHE A 19 -5.88 -26.98 -7.26
N GLN A 20 -7.20 -27.17 -7.18
CA GLN A 20 -8.01 -26.67 -6.07
C GLN A 20 -7.57 -27.23 -4.72
N ARG A 21 -7.18 -28.51 -4.67
CA ARG A 21 -6.61 -29.11 -3.45
C ARG A 21 -5.27 -28.46 -3.09
N ALA A 22 -4.39 -28.23 -4.05
CA ALA A 22 -3.09 -27.60 -3.85
C ALA A 22 -3.23 -26.12 -3.42
N VAL A 23 -4.23 -25.40 -3.93
CA VAL A 23 -4.61 -24.05 -3.44
C VAL A 23 -5.06 -24.13 -1.99
N ALA A 24 -5.99 -25.02 -1.67
CA ALA A 24 -6.56 -25.15 -0.33
C ALA A 24 -5.55 -25.64 0.72
N SER A 25 -4.59 -26.49 0.32
CA SER A 25 -3.51 -26.96 1.19
C SER A 25 -2.40 -25.93 1.37
N GLY A 26 -2.39 -24.83 0.60
CA GLY A 26 -1.30 -23.87 0.57
C GLY A 26 -0.02 -24.43 -0.05
N GLU A 27 -0.09 -25.52 -0.83
CA GLU A 27 1.08 -26.07 -1.51
C GLU A 27 1.60 -25.09 -2.57
N LEU A 28 0.70 -24.43 -3.29
CA LEU A 28 1.06 -23.44 -4.31
C LEU A 28 1.70 -22.18 -3.73
N SER A 29 1.43 -21.82 -2.47
CA SER A 29 2.05 -20.62 -1.86
C SER A 29 3.57 -20.77 -1.73
N LYS A 30 4.08 -22.00 -1.63
CA LYS A 30 5.52 -22.31 -1.60
C LYS A 30 6.21 -22.03 -2.93
N LEU A 31 5.46 -21.98 -4.03
CA LEU A 31 5.99 -21.70 -5.36
C LEU A 31 6.08 -20.19 -5.64
N ILE A 32 5.43 -19.37 -4.81
CA ILE A 32 5.44 -17.92 -4.95
C ILE A 32 6.55 -17.35 -4.05
N LYS A 33 7.49 -16.64 -4.64
CA LYS A 33 8.49 -15.89 -3.88
C LYS A 33 7.83 -14.66 -3.25
N PRO A 34 7.90 -14.48 -1.92
CA PRO A 34 7.44 -13.25 -1.28
C PRO A 34 8.18 -12.04 -1.85
N TRP A 35 7.43 -10.97 -2.12
CA TRP A 35 7.99 -9.70 -2.53
C TRP A 35 8.57 -8.96 -1.34
N ASP A 36 9.81 -8.51 -1.51
CA ASP A 36 10.47 -7.61 -0.57
C ASP A 36 10.08 -6.17 -0.90
N PRO A 37 9.40 -5.46 0.02
CA PRO A 37 8.99 -4.10 -0.24
C PRO A 37 10.17 -3.20 -0.56
N TRP A 38 10.03 -2.39 -1.60
CA TRP A 38 11.12 -1.54 -2.10
C TRP A 38 11.65 -0.58 -1.02
N TRP A 39 10.78 -0.12 -0.12
CA TRP A 39 11.14 0.77 0.98
C TRP A 39 11.97 0.11 2.09
N LEU A 40 12.07 -1.23 2.11
CA LEU A 40 12.95 -1.96 3.03
C LEU A 40 14.31 -2.28 2.41
N LYS A 41 14.49 -2.01 1.11
CA LYS A 41 15.75 -2.29 0.41
C LYS A 41 16.81 -1.24 0.74
N PRO A 42 18.10 -1.63 0.86
CA PRO A 42 19.19 -0.67 1.09
C PRO A 42 19.25 0.44 0.02
N SER A 43 18.89 0.12 -1.23
CA SER A 43 18.87 1.07 -2.35
C SER A 43 17.91 2.25 -2.13
N ALA A 44 16.85 2.07 -1.34
CA ALA A 44 15.89 3.12 -1.04
C ALA A 44 16.50 4.32 -0.28
N LYS A 45 17.62 4.10 0.42
CA LYS A 45 18.35 5.17 1.13
C LYS A 45 19.06 6.15 0.19
N TYR A 46 19.24 5.78 -1.07
CA TYR A 46 19.93 6.59 -2.08
C TYR A 46 18.96 7.28 -3.04
N ILE A 47 17.65 7.23 -2.77
CA ILE A 47 16.65 7.96 -3.55
C ILE A 47 16.92 9.45 -3.38
N SER A 48 17.13 10.13 -4.51
CA SER A 48 17.35 11.57 -4.56
C SER A 48 16.60 12.16 -5.75
N LEU A 49 16.11 13.37 -5.54
CA LEU A 49 15.47 14.19 -6.56
C LEU A 49 16.33 15.43 -6.79
N SER A 50 16.21 16.00 -7.97
CA SER A 50 16.77 17.31 -8.27
C SER A 50 16.02 18.40 -7.49
N GLN A 51 16.58 19.61 -7.47
CA GLN A 51 15.97 20.75 -6.79
C GLN A 51 14.55 21.06 -7.31
N ASP A 52 14.29 20.78 -8.58
CA ASP A 52 12.99 21.00 -9.21
C ASP A 52 12.03 19.80 -9.07
N GLY A 53 12.47 18.73 -8.40
CA GLY A 53 11.69 17.54 -8.10
C GLY A 53 11.83 16.41 -9.11
N ALA A 54 12.45 16.62 -10.28
CA ALA A 54 12.66 15.56 -11.25
C ALA A 54 13.65 14.50 -10.75
N SER A 55 13.46 13.24 -11.16
CA SER A 55 14.34 12.13 -10.80
C SER A 55 15.75 12.28 -11.40
N LEU A 56 16.79 12.14 -10.57
CA LEU A 56 18.20 12.27 -10.98
C LEU A 56 18.75 11.02 -11.68
N VAL A 57 18.12 9.87 -11.49
CA VAL A 57 18.51 8.60 -12.10
C VAL A 57 17.35 8.11 -12.96
N GLN A 58 17.50 8.23 -14.28
CA GLN A 58 16.56 7.62 -15.22
C GLN A 58 17.09 6.24 -15.63
N PRO A 59 16.26 5.19 -15.61
CA PRO A 59 16.58 3.96 -16.31
C PRO A 59 16.84 4.32 -17.77
N LEU A 60 18.06 4.07 -18.26
CA LEU A 60 18.32 4.15 -19.69
C LEU A 60 17.36 3.17 -20.36
N VAL A 61 16.48 3.66 -21.23
CA VAL A 61 15.67 2.79 -22.09
C VAL A 61 16.67 2.00 -22.91
N GLN A 62 16.89 0.74 -22.52
CA GLN A 62 17.71 -0.19 -23.27
C GLN A 62 16.96 -0.44 -24.58
N GLN A 63 17.29 0.33 -25.62
CA GLN A 63 16.91 -0.01 -26.98
C GLN A 63 17.49 -1.39 -27.25
N ASP A 64 16.61 -2.30 -27.67
CA ASP A 64 16.88 -3.69 -27.96
C ASP A 64 18.24 -3.88 -28.64
N SER A 65 19.18 -4.47 -27.91
CA SER A 65 20.29 -5.19 -28.51
C SER A 65 20.43 -6.51 -27.74
N VAL A 66 19.86 -7.53 -28.37
CA VAL A 66 20.11 -8.93 -28.05
C VAL A 66 21.61 -9.15 -28.18
N GLU A 67 22.30 -9.42 -27.08
CA GLU A 67 23.27 -10.52 -27.02
C GLU A 67 23.70 -10.77 -25.57
N SER A 68 23.44 -12.00 -25.17
CA SER A 68 23.94 -12.76 -24.02
C SER A 68 25.24 -12.28 -23.38
N SER A 69 25.22 -12.13 -22.06
CA SER A 69 26.29 -12.61 -21.19
C SER A 69 25.76 -12.82 -19.78
N GLU A 70 25.69 -14.08 -19.38
CA GLU A 70 25.50 -14.51 -18.00
C GLU A 70 26.71 -14.04 -17.18
N ASN A 71 26.53 -12.98 -16.39
CA ASN A 71 27.38 -12.72 -15.25
C ASN A 71 26.55 -12.10 -14.12
N TYR A 72 26.50 -12.84 -13.03
CA TYR A 72 25.86 -12.47 -11.78
C TYR A 72 26.68 -11.39 -11.05
N MET A 73 25.94 -10.52 -10.35
CA MET A 73 26.34 -9.57 -9.30
C MET A 73 26.60 -8.12 -9.75
N GLU A 74 25.82 -7.22 -9.11
CA GLU A 74 25.96 -5.76 -9.06
C GLU A 74 25.61 -4.95 -10.33
N GLY A 75 24.39 -5.09 -10.83
CA GLY A 75 23.94 -4.23 -11.92
C GLY A 75 22.44 -4.16 -12.13
N ASN A 76 21.63 -3.91 -11.09
CA ASN A 76 20.30 -3.28 -11.22
C ASN A 76 19.55 -3.04 -9.89
N GLN A 77 20.22 -2.42 -8.90
CA GLN A 77 19.60 -2.17 -7.58
C GLN A 77 18.42 -1.15 -7.59
N PHE A 78 18.18 -0.47 -8.73
CA PHE A 78 17.18 0.59 -8.87
C PHE A 78 15.88 0.17 -9.58
N HIS A 79 15.82 -1.00 -10.23
CA HIS A 79 14.58 -1.43 -10.93
C HIS A 79 13.42 -1.70 -9.98
N ASP A 80 13.74 -1.96 -8.71
CA ASP A 80 12.74 -2.26 -7.69
C ASP A 80 12.10 -1.02 -7.08
N ILE A 81 12.74 0.15 -7.20
CA ILE A 81 12.23 1.40 -6.65
C ILE A 81 11.30 2.04 -7.69
N PRO A 82 10.07 2.42 -7.34
CA PRO A 82 9.19 3.08 -8.28
C PRO A 82 9.82 4.37 -8.81
N PRO A 83 9.77 4.63 -10.13
CA PRO A 83 10.39 5.81 -10.68
C PRO A 83 9.74 7.08 -10.12
N GLY A 84 10.57 8.09 -9.84
CA GLY A 84 10.14 9.44 -9.49
C GLY A 84 9.53 10.19 -10.68
N PRO A 85 9.21 11.48 -10.53
CA PRO A 85 8.59 12.24 -11.60
C PRO A 85 9.60 12.50 -12.73
N GLY A 86 9.15 12.32 -13.98
CA GLY A 86 9.95 12.57 -15.17
C GLY A 86 10.03 14.05 -15.56
N THR A 87 9.24 14.90 -14.92
CA THR A 87 9.20 16.35 -15.13
C THR A 87 9.29 17.08 -13.79
N PRO A 88 9.78 18.32 -13.78
CA PRO A 88 9.79 19.16 -12.58
C PRO A 88 8.41 19.27 -11.91
N LEU A 89 8.38 19.21 -10.58
CA LEU A 89 7.17 19.43 -9.80
C LEU A 89 6.91 20.93 -9.68
N PRO A 90 5.72 21.42 -10.07
CA PRO A 90 5.39 22.82 -9.91
C PRO A 90 5.19 23.17 -8.44
N PRO A 91 5.43 24.45 -8.07
CA PRO A 91 5.11 24.89 -6.73
C PRO A 91 3.60 24.82 -6.45
N ILE A 92 3.21 24.55 -5.21
CA ILE A 92 1.82 24.33 -4.81
C ILE A 92 0.93 25.56 -5.06
N SER A 93 1.51 26.75 -5.01
CA SER A 93 0.86 28.02 -5.31
C SER A 93 0.36 28.13 -6.76
N ARG A 94 0.89 27.33 -7.69
CA ARG A 94 0.38 27.20 -9.05
C ARG A 94 -0.82 26.26 -9.17
N LEU A 95 -1.01 25.37 -8.20
CA LEU A 95 -2.09 24.39 -8.19
C LEU A 95 -3.33 24.89 -7.44
N SER A 96 -3.13 25.76 -6.44
CA SER A 96 -4.21 26.34 -5.64
C SER A 96 -3.87 27.77 -5.23
N THR A 97 -4.86 28.66 -5.37
CA THR A 97 -4.78 30.04 -4.86
C THR A 97 -5.04 30.10 -3.35
N ALA A 98 -5.72 29.11 -2.78
CA ALA A 98 -5.85 28.94 -1.34
C ALA A 98 -4.60 28.25 -0.78
N GLY A 99 -4.18 28.65 0.42
CA GLY A 99 -3.04 28.03 1.11
C GLY A 99 -3.26 26.53 1.37
N PRO A 100 -2.17 25.75 1.53
CA PRO A 100 -2.26 24.32 1.82
C PRO A 100 -3.05 24.07 3.11
N SER A 101 -3.90 23.04 3.09
CA SER A 101 -4.60 22.59 4.30
C SER A 101 -3.59 22.13 5.36
N PRO A 102 -3.79 22.44 6.65
CA PRO A 102 -2.94 21.91 7.72
C PRO A 102 -3.07 20.38 7.86
N LEU A 103 -4.09 19.76 7.24
CA LEU A 103 -4.34 18.32 7.32
C LEU A 103 -3.56 17.49 6.29
N LEU A 104 -2.77 18.11 5.40
CA LEU A 104 -2.07 17.38 4.33
C LEU A 104 -1.11 16.31 4.86
N ALA A 105 -0.44 16.57 6.00
CA ALA A 105 0.40 15.59 6.68
C ALA A 105 -0.39 14.36 7.16
N VAL A 106 -1.60 14.57 7.68
CA VAL A 106 -2.50 13.50 8.13
C VAL A 106 -3.03 12.72 6.93
N HIS A 107 -3.42 13.42 5.86
CA HIS A 107 -3.89 12.80 4.63
C HIS A 107 -2.81 11.94 3.98
N LEU A 108 -1.55 12.39 4.02
CA LEU A 108 -0.41 11.63 3.52
C LEU A 108 -0.26 10.29 4.26
N ILE A 109 -0.47 10.24 5.58
CA ILE A 109 -0.37 8.99 6.37
C ILE A 109 -1.42 7.97 5.93
N ASP A 110 -2.68 8.39 5.72
CA ASP A 110 -3.74 7.54 5.18
C ASP A 110 -3.35 6.96 3.80
N ILE A 111 -2.76 7.78 2.93
CA ILE A 111 -2.31 7.37 1.59
C ILE A 111 -1.13 6.39 1.67
N ILE A 112 -0.11 6.68 2.50
CA ILE A 112 1.05 5.79 2.67
C ILE A 112 0.59 4.42 3.15
N TYR A 113 -0.25 4.38 4.20
CA TYR A 113 -0.76 3.12 4.73
C TYR A 113 -1.52 2.34 3.66
N SER A 114 -2.42 3.00 2.94
CA SER A 114 -3.26 2.36 1.92
C SER A 114 -2.42 1.84 0.74
N TYR A 115 -1.37 2.57 0.36
CA TYR A 115 -0.39 2.13 -0.64
C TYR A 115 0.37 0.89 -0.16
N CYS A 116 0.92 0.91 1.05
CA CYS A 116 1.64 -0.23 1.62
C CYS A 116 0.77 -1.49 1.68
N PHE A 117 -0.48 -1.35 2.12
CA PHE A 117 -1.44 -2.45 2.14
C PHE A 117 -1.65 -3.01 0.73
N THR A 118 -1.91 -2.14 -0.24
CA THR A 118 -2.19 -2.51 -1.63
C THR A 118 -1.00 -3.27 -2.22
N LEU A 119 0.22 -2.75 -2.10
CA LEU A 119 1.40 -3.44 -2.66
C LEU A 119 1.68 -4.77 -1.97
N ARG A 120 1.47 -4.87 -0.65
CA ARG A 120 1.62 -6.17 0.04
C ARG A 120 0.55 -7.17 -0.39
N LEU A 121 -0.68 -6.74 -0.63
CA LEU A 121 -1.76 -7.61 -1.12
C LEU A 121 -1.45 -8.18 -2.50
N TYR A 122 -0.87 -7.35 -3.37
CA TYR A 122 -0.51 -7.72 -4.75
C TYR A 122 0.92 -8.23 -4.90
N ASN A 123 1.63 -8.51 -3.79
CA ASN A 123 3.02 -8.97 -3.81
C ASN A 123 3.92 -8.10 -4.71
N GLY A 124 3.74 -6.78 -4.66
CA GLY A 124 4.46 -5.79 -5.45
C GLY A 124 4.00 -5.60 -6.90
N ASP A 125 3.17 -6.50 -7.44
CA ASP A 125 2.71 -6.49 -8.83
C ASP A 125 1.26 -6.01 -8.95
N TRP A 126 1.06 -4.71 -8.72
CA TRP A 126 -0.26 -4.11 -8.87
C TRP A 126 -0.70 -4.00 -10.34
N GLN A 127 0.24 -4.06 -11.30
CA GLN A 127 -0.02 -3.91 -12.73
C GLN A 127 -0.76 -5.10 -13.33
N SER A 128 -0.63 -6.29 -12.73
CA SER A 128 -1.37 -7.50 -13.16
C SER A 128 -2.89 -7.32 -13.13
N ASP A 129 -3.41 -6.47 -12.23
CA ASP A 129 -4.82 -6.04 -12.21
C ASP A 129 -4.88 -4.62 -11.62
N ALA A 130 -4.65 -3.61 -12.48
CA ALA A 130 -4.56 -2.23 -12.02
C ALA A 130 -5.91 -1.73 -11.51
N GLN A 131 -7.01 -2.16 -12.12
CA GLN A 131 -8.35 -1.82 -11.70
C GLN A 131 -8.64 -2.32 -10.29
N GLU A 132 -8.48 -3.62 -10.02
CA GLU A 132 -8.81 -4.18 -8.71
C GLU A 132 -7.83 -3.69 -7.63
N SER A 133 -6.54 -3.55 -7.96
CA SER A 133 -5.56 -2.98 -7.02
C SER A 133 -5.88 -1.53 -6.65
N THR A 134 -6.36 -0.72 -7.60
CA THR A 134 -6.85 0.63 -7.31
C THR A 134 -8.11 0.62 -6.46
N MET A 135 -9.03 -0.32 -6.70
CA MET A 135 -10.23 -0.44 -5.86
C MET A 135 -9.88 -0.81 -4.42
N VAL A 136 -8.86 -1.65 -4.22
CA VAL A 136 -8.31 -1.93 -2.89
C VAL A 136 -7.76 -0.66 -2.25
N LEU A 137 -6.88 0.08 -2.94
CA LEU A 137 -6.33 1.35 -2.46
C LEU A 137 -7.43 2.30 -1.99
N LEU A 138 -8.45 2.51 -2.83
CA LEU A 138 -9.58 3.38 -2.53
C LEU A 138 -10.45 2.86 -1.39
N SER A 139 -10.61 1.54 -1.24
CA SER A 139 -11.41 0.96 -0.17
C SER A 139 -10.78 1.17 1.22
N VAL A 140 -9.44 1.16 1.30
CA VAL A 140 -8.70 1.34 2.55
C VAL A 140 -8.58 2.82 2.91
N SER A 141 -8.30 3.66 1.91
CA SER A 141 -8.07 5.09 2.09
C SER A 141 -9.37 5.87 2.34
N SER A 142 -9.49 6.49 3.51
CA SER A 142 -10.58 7.44 3.77
C SER A 142 -10.46 8.67 2.85
N VAL A 143 -9.23 9.11 2.60
CA VAL A 143 -8.88 10.35 1.91
C VAL A 143 -9.14 10.25 0.41
N LEU A 144 -8.78 9.13 -0.21
CA LEU A 144 -8.90 8.90 -1.65
C LEU A 144 -10.26 8.30 -2.00
N GLY A 145 -10.76 7.32 -1.22
CA GLY A 145 -11.98 6.59 -1.55
C GLY A 145 -13.27 7.31 -1.17
N LYS A 146 -13.31 7.87 0.05
CA LYS A 146 -14.53 8.49 0.62
C LYS A 146 -14.47 10.03 0.60
N GLY A 147 -13.34 10.61 0.20
CA GLY A 147 -13.12 12.05 0.29
C GLY A 147 -13.07 12.56 1.73
N GLY A 148 -12.74 11.68 2.68
CA GLY A 148 -12.61 12.00 4.10
C GLY A 148 -11.53 13.04 4.38
N GLN A 149 -11.63 13.67 5.55
CA GLN A 149 -10.72 14.70 6.03
C GLN A 149 -10.30 14.38 7.47
N PRO A 150 -9.56 13.27 7.70
CA PRO A 150 -9.14 12.90 9.04
C PRO A 150 -8.35 14.07 9.66
N GLY A 151 -8.75 14.45 10.87
CA GLY A 151 -8.17 15.58 11.60
C GLY A 151 -6.89 15.22 12.36
N THR A 152 -6.67 13.92 12.62
CA THR A 152 -5.53 13.44 13.39
C THR A 152 -4.90 12.19 12.78
N VAL A 153 -3.62 11.95 13.10
CA VAL A 153 -2.90 10.73 12.71
C VAL A 153 -3.60 9.48 13.24
N LEU A 154 -4.05 9.51 14.49
CA LEU A 154 -4.78 8.39 15.09
C LEU A 154 -6.06 8.08 14.31
N GLU A 155 -6.86 9.09 13.94
CA GLU A 155 -8.08 8.91 13.16
C GLU A 155 -7.80 8.27 11.79
N ALA A 156 -6.80 8.77 11.07
CA ALA A 156 -6.39 8.22 9.77
C ALA A 156 -5.96 6.75 9.89
N LEU A 157 -5.14 6.43 10.89
CA LEU A 157 -4.65 5.07 11.14
C LEU A 157 -5.76 4.12 11.58
N LEU A 158 -6.66 4.56 12.46
CA LEU A 158 -7.79 3.73 12.92
C LEU A 158 -8.73 3.38 11.78
N HIS A 159 -9.06 4.34 10.91
CA HIS A 159 -9.87 4.05 9.73
C HIS A 159 -9.18 2.99 8.84
N CYS A 160 -7.91 3.18 8.53
CA CYS A 160 -7.13 2.25 7.71
C CYS A 160 -7.02 0.85 8.34
N LEU A 161 -6.76 0.77 9.65
CA LEU A 161 -6.72 -0.47 10.41
C LEU A 161 -8.07 -1.20 10.40
N GLU A 162 -9.17 -0.46 10.55
CA GLU A 162 -10.52 -1.01 10.47
C GLU A 162 -10.79 -1.60 9.09
N GLN A 163 -10.48 -0.88 8.01
CA GLN A 163 -10.68 -1.38 6.65
C GLN A 163 -9.86 -2.64 6.40
N THR A 164 -8.57 -2.64 6.73
CA THR A 164 -7.67 -3.80 6.53
C THR A 164 -7.95 -4.98 7.47
N SER A 165 -8.65 -4.74 8.59
CA SER A 165 -9.12 -5.80 9.50
C SER A 165 -10.54 -6.28 9.21
N SER A 166 -11.20 -5.71 8.20
CA SER A 166 -12.56 -6.09 7.80
C SER A 166 -12.61 -7.52 7.25
N SER A 167 -13.83 -8.06 7.12
CA SER A 167 -14.05 -9.41 6.56
C SER A 167 -13.44 -9.57 5.16
N SER A 168 -13.38 -8.50 4.36
CA SER A 168 -12.81 -8.50 3.02
C SER A 168 -11.33 -8.87 3.00
N TYR A 169 -10.57 -8.48 4.03
CA TYR A 169 -9.11 -8.64 4.07
C TYR A 169 -8.62 -9.50 5.25
N ARG A 170 -9.53 -10.11 6.00
CA ARG A 170 -9.19 -10.94 7.17
C ARG A 170 -8.21 -12.08 6.85
N HIS A 171 -8.27 -12.60 5.62
CA HIS A 171 -7.39 -13.65 5.13
C HIS A 171 -5.90 -13.24 5.07
N MET A 172 -5.61 -11.94 5.07
CA MET A 172 -4.25 -11.38 5.05
C MET A 172 -3.55 -11.37 6.41
N GLY A 173 -4.18 -11.87 7.48
CA GLY A 173 -3.62 -11.88 8.83
C GLY A 173 -4.29 -10.90 9.80
N GLY A 174 -5.35 -10.21 9.35
CA GLY A 174 -6.20 -9.36 10.18
C GLY A 174 -5.44 -8.25 10.90
N LEU A 175 -5.81 -7.99 12.16
CA LEU A 175 -5.26 -6.87 12.95
C LEU A 175 -3.73 -6.90 13.08
N GLN A 176 -3.11 -8.08 13.21
CA GLN A 176 -1.65 -8.16 13.34
C GLN A 176 -0.93 -7.72 12.06
N PHE A 177 -1.48 -8.11 10.90
CA PHE A 177 -1.00 -7.62 9.62
C PHE A 177 -1.20 -6.10 9.49
N GLY A 178 -2.38 -5.61 9.86
CA GLY A 178 -2.67 -4.17 9.89
C GLY A 178 -1.70 -3.36 10.75
N LEU A 179 -1.38 -3.85 11.96
CA LEU A 179 -0.40 -3.20 12.84
C LEU A 179 1.02 -3.24 12.27
N GLY A 180 1.37 -4.30 11.53
CA GLY A 180 2.66 -4.40 10.83
C GLY A 180 2.85 -3.35 9.74
N LEU A 181 1.76 -2.91 9.08
CA LEU A 181 1.83 -1.84 8.08
C LEU A 181 2.23 -0.49 8.67
N LEU A 182 2.06 -0.30 9.99
CA LEU A 182 2.57 0.90 10.66
C LEU A 182 4.10 0.96 10.60
N ASP A 183 4.80 -0.19 10.60
CA ASP A 183 6.25 -0.23 10.39
C ASP A 183 6.64 0.19 8.97
N ASP A 184 5.82 -0.14 7.97
CA ASP A 184 6.05 0.31 6.60
C ASP A 184 5.87 1.83 6.47
N VAL A 185 4.81 2.37 7.08
CA VAL A 185 4.57 3.81 7.14
C VAL A 185 5.75 4.53 7.79
N ILE A 186 6.22 4.05 8.94
CA ILE A 186 7.38 4.61 9.65
C ILE A 186 8.65 4.51 8.79
N SER A 187 8.87 3.36 8.13
CA SER A 187 10.04 3.15 7.26
C SER A 187 10.06 4.14 6.11
N LEU A 188 8.93 4.36 5.43
CA LEU A 188 8.80 5.32 4.33
C LEU A 188 8.99 6.77 4.80
N LEU A 189 8.44 7.14 5.95
CA LEU A 189 8.66 8.46 6.53
C LEU A 189 10.15 8.70 6.87
N ASN A 190 10.84 7.68 7.38
CA ASN A 190 12.28 7.75 7.67
C ASN A 190 13.17 7.82 6.41
N LEU A 191 12.69 7.35 5.26
CA LEU A 191 13.38 7.53 3.98
C LEU A 191 13.29 8.97 3.45
N GLY A 192 12.31 9.75 3.92
CA GLY A 192 12.17 11.17 3.64
C GLY A 192 11.48 11.52 2.32
N GLY A 193 11.45 12.83 2.02
CA GLY A 193 10.59 13.42 0.98
C GLY A 193 10.77 12.81 -0.41
N ALA A 194 12.01 12.49 -0.82
CA ALA A 194 12.28 11.91 -2.13
C ALA A 194 11.61 10.53 -2.31
N ALA A 195 11.65 9.67 -1.28
CA ALA A 195 10.97 8.37 -1.29
C ALA A 195 9.45 8.52 -1.26
N LEU A 196 8.94 9.49 -0.48
CA LEU A 196 7.51 9.80 -0.42
C LEU A 196 6.97 10.30 -1.77
N VAL A 197 7.74 11.12 -2.49
CA VAL A 197 7.40 11.53 -3.86
C VAL A 197 7.39 10.33 -4.81
N CYS A 198 8.35 9.40 -4.71
CA CYS A 198 8.36 8.18 -5.54
C CYS A 198 7.14 7.28 -5.26
N LEU A 199 6.75 7.12 -3.99
CA LEU A 199 5.52 6.44 -3.59
C LEU A 199 4.28 7.09 -4.21
N LEU A 200 4.18 8.42 -4.16
CA LEU A 200 3.04 9.17 -4.69
C LEU A 200 3.00 9.11 -6.22
N CYS A 201 4.16 9.12 -6.90
CA CYS A 201 4.25 8.85 -8.33
C CYS A 201 3.72 7.46 -8.68
N ASP A 202 4.07 6.45 -7.88
CA ASP A 202 3.60 5.09 -8.10
C ASP A 202 2.11 4.94 -7.85
N THR A 203 1.61 5.57 -6.79
CA THR A 203 0.18 5.66 -6.48
C THR A 203 -0.59 6.34 -7.63
N GLN A 204 -0.03 7.41 -8.22
CA GLN A 204 -0.63 8.07 -9.37
C GLN A 204 -0.65 7.15 -10.61
N ARG A 205 0.45 6.43 -10.89
CA ARG A 205 0.52 5.45 -11.99
C ARG A 205 -0.50 4.32 -11.83
N LEU A 206 -0.66 3.83 -10.61
CA LEU A 206 -1.65 2.82 -10.24
C LEU A 206 -3.06 3.29 -10.60
N ILE A 207 -3.44 4.51 -10.18
CA ILE A 207 -4.76 5.10 -10.48
C ILE A 207 -4.95 5.33 -11.99
N LEU A 208 -3.92 5.82 -12.70
CA LEU A 208 -3.97 6.08 -14.14
C LEU A 208 -4.10 4.79 -14.96
N ALA A 209 -3.47 3.70 -14.50
CA ALA A 209 -3.60 2.39 -15.13
C ALA A 209 -5.04 1.84 -15.00
N ALA A 210 -5.65 1.96 -13.82
CA ALA A 210 -7.08 1.63 -13.65
C ALA A 210 -7.99 2.48 -14.55
N GLU A 211 -7.70 3.77 -14.72
CA GLU A 211 -8.46 4.60 -15.66
C GLU A 211 -8.35 4.12 -17.12
N LYS A 212 -7.22 3.50 -17.50
CA LYS A 212 -7.00 2.93 -18.82
C LYS A 212 -7.78 1.62 -18.98
N GLU A 213 -7.75 0.73 -17.99
CA GLU A 213 -8.49 -0.54 -18.01
C GLU A 213 -10.01 -0.33 -18.01
N LEU A 214 -10.50 0.62 -17.21
CA LEU A 214 -11.91 1.01 -17.20
C LEU A 214 -12.41 1.52 -18.57
N LYS A 215 -11.50 1.94 -19.46
CA LYS A 215 -11.90 2.34 -20.82
C LYS A 215 -12.29 1.15 -21.70
N SER A 216 -11.67 0.01 -21.45
CA SER A 216 -11.81 -1.24 -22.21
C SER A 216 -12.97 -2.11 -21.72
N GLU A 217 -13.40 -1.92 -20.47
CA GLU A 217 -14.49 -2.71 -19.88
C GLU A 217 -15.90 -2.33 -20.38
N LYS A 218 -16.73 -3.37 -20.58
CA LYS A 218 -18.16 -3.25 -20.89
C LYS A 218 -18.97 -3.09 -19.60
N LEU A 219 -18.88 -1.91 -18.98
CA LEU A 219 -19.65 -1.57 -17.78
C LEU A 219 -20.88 -0.70 -18.10
N GLN A 220 -21.91 -0.74 -17.25
CA GLN A 220 -23.05 0.18 -17.34
C GLN A 220 -22.55 1.64 -17.31
N LYS A 221 -23.08 2.48 -18.22
CA LYS A 221 -22.60 3.86 -18.43
C LYS A 221 -22.57 4.70 -17.16
N SER A 222 -23.59 4.59 -16.30
CA SER A 222 -23.67 5.32 -15.03
C SER A 222 -22.57 4.92 -14.05
N LYS A 223 -22.41 3.62 -13.80
CA LYS A 223 -21.37 3.07 -12.91
C LYS A 223 -19.96 3.42 -13.38
N ARG A 224 -19.71 3.36 -14.70
CA ARG A 224 -18.42 3.75 -15.29
C ARG A 224 -18.08 5.22 -15.06
N VAL A 225 -19.07 6.11 -15.18
CA VAL A 225 -18.88 7.54 -14.93
C VAL A 225 -18.56 7.81 -13.45
N GLU A 226 -19.26 7.12 -12.54
CA GLU A 226 -19.02 7.24 -11.11
C GLU A 226 -17.59 6.83 -10.74
N ILE A 227 -17.14 5.64 -11.17
CA ILE A 227 -15.79 5.14 -10.91
C ILE A 227 -14.75 6.09 -11.52
N LYS A 228 -14.94 6.53 -12.76
CA LYS A 228 -14.04 7.48 -13.42
C LYS A 228 -13.90 8.80 -12.66
N ASN A 229 -14.99 9.32 -12.10
CA ASN A 229 -14.95 10.56 -11.31
C ASN A 229 -14.21 10.36 -9.99
N LYS A 230 -14.38 9.20 -9.35
CA LYS A 230 -13.62 8.82 -8.14
C LYS A 230 -12.12 8.73 -8.44
N LEU A 231 -11.73 8.03 -9.51
CA LEU A 231 -10.33 7.91 -9.94
C LEU A 231 -9.70 9.28 -10.21
N LYS A 232 -10.37 10.15 -10.96
CA LYS A 232 -9.89 11.52 -11.22
C LYS A 232 -9.73 12.36 -9.96
N SER A 233 -10.64 12.21 -9.00
CA SER A 233 -10.55 12.94 -7.73
C SER A 233 -9.35 12.47 -6.91
N ALA A 234 -9.15 11.15 -6.84
CA ALA A 234 -8.01 10.54 -6.15
C ALA A 234 -6.69 10.94 -6.82
N GLU A 235 -6.59 10.85 -8.15
CA GLU A 235 -5.41 11.23 -8.94
C GLU A 235 -4.99 12.69 -8.67
N ARG A 236 -5.94 13.63 -8.74
CA ARG A 236 -5.68 15.05 -8.45
C ARG A 236 -5.22 15.27 -7.03
N LYS A 237 -5.80 14.56 -6.06
CA LYS A 237 -5.43 14.68 -4.64
C LYS A 237 -4.01 14.14 -4.40
N VAL A 238 -3.67 12.99 -4.99
CA VAL A 238 -2.32 12.42 -4.94
C VAL A 238 -1.31 13.38 -5.56
N TYR A 239 -1.61 13.93 -6.74
CA TYR A 239 -0.73 14.88 -7.42
C TYR A 239 -0.50 16.17 -6.61
N PHE A 240 -1.56 16.71 -6.00
CA PHE A 240 -1.47 17.88 -5.13
C PHE A 240 -0.59 17.61 -3.89
N ILE A 241 -0.79 16.46 -3.22
CA ILE A 241 0.01 16.06 -2.06
C ILE A 241 1.47 15.81 -2.47
N MET A 242 1.72 15.25 -3.65
CA MET A 242 3.07 15.05 -4.19
C MET A 242 3.85 16.36 -4.32
N CYS A 243 3.23 17.39 -4.90
CA CYS A 243 3.84 18.71 -5.01
C CYS A 243 4.05 19.34 -3.62
N TRP A 244 3.09 19.16 -2.71
CA TRP A 244 3.23 19.65 -1.33
C TRP A 244 4.40 18.98 -0.58
N VAL A 245 4.55 17.66 -0.69
CA VAL A 245 5.63 16.88 -0.07
C VAL A 245 7.00 17.37 -0.54
N HIS A 246 7.16 17.64 -1.83
CA HIS A 246 8.41 18.15 -2.38
C HIS A 246 8.85 19.50 -1.77
N GLU A 247 7.89 20.33 -1.36
CA GLU A 247 8.17 21.64 -0.74
C GLU A 247 8.45 21.58 0.76
N GLN A 248 8.23 20.43 1.43
CA GLN A 248 8.40 20.36 2.89
C GLN A 248 9.85 20.06 3.29
N PRO A 249 10.30 20.63 4.44
CA PRO A 249 11.61 20.33 4.98
C PRO A 249 11.68 18.91 5.58
N ALA A 250 12.88 18.34 5.63
CA ALA A 250 13.09 16.93 5.98
C ALA A 250 12.63 16.57 7.41
N GLU A 251 12.68 17.52 8.33
CA GLU A 251 12.35 17.36 9.75
C GLU A 251 10.86 17.02 9.97
N VAL A 252 9.99 17.40 9.01
CA VAL A 252 8.57 17.06 9.04
C VAL A 252 8.37 15.56 9.05
N TRP A 253 9.16 14.83 8.26
CA TRP A 253 9.00 13.38 8.09
C TRP A 253 9.45 12.61 9.34
N LEU A 254 10.55 13.02 9.96
CA LEU A 254 11.00 12.46 11.24
C LEU A 254 9.99 12.70 12.35
N SER A 255 9.39 13.90 12.38
CA SER A 255 8.35 14.25 13.36
C SER A 255 7.08 13.41 13.17
N LEU A 256 6.65 13.20 11.92
CA LEU A 256 5.51 12.33 11.61
C LEU A 256 5.81 10.86 11.91
N ALA A 257 7.03 10.38 11.63
CA ALA A 257 7.44 9.02 11.96
C ALA A 257 7.37 8.76 13.48
N ALA A 258 7.86 9.71 14.28
CA ALA A 258 7.76 9.63 15.74
C ALA A 258 6.31 9.61 16.23
N LEU A 259 5.43 10.42 15.61
CA LEU A 259 4.01 10.45 15.94
C LEU A 259 3.31 9.12 15.60
N VAL A 260 3.53 8.58 14.39
CA VAL A 260 2.98 7.27 14.00
C VAL A 260 3.51 6.16 14.92
N ASN A 261 4.79 6.18 15.28
CA ASN A 261 5.38 5.22 16.21
C ASN A 261 4.73 5.30 17.61
N LYS A 262 4.44 6.50 18.11
CA LYS A 262 3.73 6.69 19.37
C LYS A 262 2.31 6.09 19.32
N GLU A 263 1.55 6.37 18.27
CA GLU A 263 0.19 5.81 18.11
C GLU A 263 0.23 4.28 17.97
N LYS A 264 1.24 3.74 17.27
CA LYS A 264 1.49 2.30 17.16
C LYS A 264 1.72 1.67 18.55
N SER A 265 2.63 2.22 19.35
CA SER A 265 2.92 1.71 20.70
C SER A 265 1.65 1.67 21.57
N SER A 266 0.88 2.76 21.56
CA SER A 266 -0.41 2.84 22.25
C SER A 266 -1.40 1.76 21.80
N ALA A 267 -1.53 1.55 20.48
CA ALA A 267 -2.42 0.54 19.93
C ALA A 267 -1.98 -0.90 20.32
N VAL A 268 -0.68 -1.19 20.27
CA VAL A 268 -0.12 -2.50 20.66
C VAL A 268 -0.34 -2.78 22.14
N GLU A 269 -0.08 -1.81 23.02
CA GLU A 269 -0.32 -1.93 24.46
C GLU A 269 -1.79 -2.21 24.79
N CYS A 270 -2.72 -1.57 24.08
CA CYS A 270 -4.14 -1.79 24.22
C CYS A 270 -4.55 -3.22 23.81
N VAL A 271 -3.98 -3.74 22.71
CA VAL A 271 -4.22 -5.13 22.25
C VAL A 271 -3.65 -6.16 23.21
N VAL A 272 -2.45 -5.93 23.75
CA VAL A 272 -1.82 -6.80 24.75
C VAL A 272 -2.63 -6.80 26.04
N SER A 273 -3.04 -5.63 26.53
CA SER A 273 -3.86 -5.49 27.74
C SER A 273 -5.20 -6.22 27.61
N LYS A 274 -5.89 -6.09 26.47
CA LYS A 274 -7.14 -6.82 26.21
C LYS A 274 -6.92 -8.34 26.17
N ARG A 275 -5.83 -8.84 25.58
CA ARG A 275 -5.49 -10.28 25.61
C ARG A 275 -5.17 -10.77 27.02
N GLY A 276 -4.51 -9.95 27.83
CA GLY A 276 -4.22 -10.22 29.24
C GLY A 276 -5.50 -10.36 30.06
N ALA A 277 -6.41 -9.38 29.94
CA ALA A 277 -7.69 -9.35 30.64
C ALA A 277 -8.57 -10.58 30.30
N VAL A 278 -8.69 -10.91 29.00
CA VAL A 278 -9.44 -12.10 28.53
C VAL A 278 -8.86 -13.40 29.10
N ARG A 279 -7.52 -13.51 29.23
CA ARG A 279 -6.87 -14.69 29.82
C ARG A 279 -7.19 -14.82 31.32
N THR A 280 -7.20 -13.73 32.08
CA THR A 280 -7.59 -13.75 33.51
C THR A 280 -9.06 -14.08 33.72
N GLU A 281 -9.97 -13.57 32.87
CA GLU A 281 -11.40 -13.89 32.96
C GLU A 281 -11.71 -15.37 32.65
N THR A 282 -10.92 -16.02 31.77
CA THR A 282 -11.09 -17.46 31.49
C THR A 282 -10.59 -18.39 32.59
N VAL A 283 -9.80 -17.90 33.56
CA VAL A 283 -9.25 -18.72 34.66
C VAL A 283 -10.17 -18.73 35.89
N GLU A 284 -11.07 -17.75 36.04
CA GLU A 284 -12.04 -17.70 37.14
C GLU A 284 -13.44 -18.17 36.72
N ARG A 285 -13.63 -19.48 36.49
CA ARG A 285 -14.94 -20.18 36.67
C ARG A 285 -14.86 -21.66 36.32
N THR A 286 -14.39 -22.49 37.26
CA THR A 286 -14.96 -23.83 37.54
C THR A 286 -14.37 -24.37 38.83
N GLY A 287 -14.97 -24.00 39.96
CA GLY A 287 -14.73 -24.63 41.25
C GLY A 287 -15.99 -24.53 42.09
N LYS A 288 -16.91 -25.48 41.95
CA LYS A 288 -18.01 -25.65 42.91
C LYS A 288 -17.43 -26.37 44.15
N PRO A 289 -17.54 -25.82 45.37
CA PRO A 289 -17.20 -26.57 46.56
C PRO A 289 -18.31 -27.58 46.85
N LEU A 290 -17.97 -28.87 46.89
CA LEU A 290 -18.83 -29.92 47.43
C LEU A 290 -18.53 -30.01 48.94
N ILE A 291 -19.39 -29.45 49.77
CA ILE A 291 -19.44 -29.76 51.20
C ILE A 291 -20.63 -30.71 51.39
N LYS A 292 -20.35 -31.94 51.83
CA LYS A 292 -21.34 -32.84 52.46
C LYS A 292 -21.01 -32.85 53.94
N GLU A 293 -21.93 -32.38 54.77
CA GLU A 293 -21.94 -32.70 56.20
C GLU A 293 -22.40 -34.15 56.39
N ILE A 294 -21.76 -34.84 57.33
CA ILE A 294 -22.27 -36.03 58.03
C ILE A 294 -22.67 -35.56 59.41
#